data_AF-A0A554MVQ1-F1
#
_entry.id   AF-A0A554MVQ1-F1
#
_cell.length_a   1.000
_cell.length_b   1.000
_cell.length_c   1.000
_cell.angle_alpha   90.00
_cell.angle_beta   90.00
_cell.angle_gamma   90.00
#
_symmetry.space_group_name_H-M   'P 1'
#
loop_
_entity.id
_entity.type
_entity.pdbx_description
1 polymer ?
#
loop_
_entity_poly.entity_id
_entity_poly.type
_entity_poly.pdbx_seq_one_letter_code
_entity_poly.pdbx_strand_id
1 'polypeptide(L)'
;MGDDDWGFLLDENIERAVGTCLREHGYRVDHIVSVLDPGVDDLTAVLPYARAEDLIVVTKDVSDFSALNPEDHEGLILINSHRLTATEMCAAVRQIVSAYSSRDALRDHFEFLDQWVE
;
A
#
# COMPACT_ATOMS: atom_id res chain seq x y z
N MET A 1 -16.51 -13.73 -1.45
CA MET A 1 -15.51 -13.64 -2.54
C MET A 1 -14.34 -12.93 -1.91
N GLY A 2 -13.22 -13.64 -1.84
CA GLY A 2 -12.27 -13.54 -0.74
C GLY A 2 -11.52 -12.22 -0.67
N ASP A 3 -11.42 -11.69 0.55
CA ASP A 3 -10.42 -10.72 0.96
C ASP A 3 -8.98 -11.24 0.74
N ASP A 4 -8.82 -12.53 0.42
CA ASP A 4 -7.57 -13.22 0.08
C ASP A 4 -6.85 -12.73 -1.19
N ASP A 5 -7.47 -11.88 -2.02
CA ASP A 5 -6.87 -11.34 -3.26
C ASP A 5 -6.08 -10.02 -3.02
N TRP A 6 -6.24 -9.40 -1.85
CA TRP A 6 -5.63 -8.09 -1.58
C TRP A 6 -4.27 -8.24 -0.89
N GLY A 7 -3.22 -7.84 -1.61
CA GLY A 7 -1.86 -7.76 -1.14
C GLY A 7 -1.37 -6.33 -1.01
N PHE A 8 -0.61 -6.02 0.04
CA PHE A 8 -0.05 -4.70 0.31
C PHE A 8 1.46 -4.76 0.55
N LEU A 9 2.19 -3.82 -0.01
CA LEU A 9 3.60 -3.59 0.26
C LEU A 9 3.77 -2.29 1.05
N LEU A 10 4.13 -2.41 2.32
CA LEU A 10 4.34 -1.26 3.20
C LEU A 10 5.76 -0.71 3.05
N ASP A 11 5.83 0.59 2.83
CA ASP A 11 7.08 1.34 2.81
C ASP A 11 7.84 1.29 4.15
N GLU A 12 9.16 1.53 4.13
CA GLU A 12 10.01 1.58 5.32
C GLU A 12 9.55 2.59 6.37
N ASN A 13 8.91 3.68 5.94
CA ASN A 13 8.40 4.74 6.82
C ASN A 13 7.04 4.43 7.45
N ILE A 14 6.45 3.27 7.13
CA ILE A 14 5.19 2.80 7.69
C ILE A 14 5.45 1.94 8.92
N GLU A 15 4.65 2.16 9.97
CA GLU A 15 4.79 1.38 11.20
C GLU A 15 4.40 -0.09 10.95
N ARG A 16 5.23 -1.03 11.44
CA ARG A 16 4.93 -2.48 11.36
C ARG A 16 3.57 -2.86 11.94
N ALA A 17 3.05 -2.07 12.89
CA ALA A 17 1.74 -2.25 13.48
C ALA A 17 0.61 -2.18 12.45
N VAL A 18 0.75 -1.36 11.39
CA VAL A 18 -0.21 -1.31 10.27
C VAL A 18 -0.27 -2.67 9.59
N GLY A 19 0.89 -3.24 9.26
CA GLY A 19 0.96 -4.54 8.60
C GLY A 19 0.51 -5.68 9.49
N THR A 20 0.70 -5.60 10.80
CA THR A 20 0.11 -6.57 11.74
C THR A 20 -1.41 -6.49 11.70
N CYS A 21 -1.98 -5.29 11.82
CA CYS A 21 -3.42 -5.08 11.80
C CYS A 21 -4.06 -5.59 10.50
N LEU A 22 -3.48 -5.28 9.34
CA LEU A 22 -3.99 -5.74 8.05
C LEU A 22 -3.92 -7.28 7.91
N ARG A 23 -2.84 -7.91 8.38
CA ARG A 23 -2.74 -9.39 8.39
C ARG A 23 -3.77 -10.04 9.31
N GLU A 24 -4.09 -9.44 10.45
CA GLU A 24 -5.15 -9.93 11.35
C GLU A 24 -6.54 -9.90 10.68
N HIS A 25 -6.73 -9.04 9.67
CA HIS A 25 -7.94 -8.97 8.86
C HIS A 25 -7.91 -9.87 7.62
N GLY A 26 -6.86 -10.67 7.44
CA GLY A 26 -6.76 -11.65 6.34
C GLY A 26 -6.04 -11.16 5.09
N TYR A 27 -5.50 -9.93 5.09
CA TYR A 27 -4.76 -9.42 3.93
C TYR A 27 -3.33 -9.90 3.88
N ARG A 28 -2.81 -10.12 2.66
CA ARG A 28 -1.38 -10.33 2.46
C ARG A 28 -0.68 -8.99 2.65
N VAL A 29 0.34 -8.95 3.51
CA VAL A 29 1.14 -7.75 3.69
C VAL A 29 2.61 -8.13 3.70
N ASP A 30 3.39 -7.41 2.92
CA ASP A 30 4.84 -7.42 2.95
C ASP A 30 5.33 -6.03 3.36
N HIS A 31 6.53 -5.95 3.91
CA HIS A 31 7.13 -4.68 4.34
C HIS A 31 8.49 -4.59 3.68
N ILE A 32 8.80 -3.47 3.02
CA ILE A 32 10.01 -3.30 2.22
C ILE A 32 11.25 -3.75 2.99
N VAL A 33 11.43 -3.26 4.23
CA VAL A 33 12.57 -3.61 5.10
C VAL A 33 12.68 -5.10 5.48
N SER A 34 11.68 -5.91 5.16
CA SER A 34 11.63 -7.34 5.43
C SER A 34 11.79 -8.20 4.17
N VAL A 35 11.55 -7.63 2.98
CA VAL A 35 11.62 -8.34 1.69
C VAL A 35 12.74 -7.84 0.79
N LEU A 36 13.20 -6.61 0.99
CA LEU A 36 14.30 -5.97 0.25
C LEU A 36 15.38 -5.51 1.24
N ASP A 37 16.61 -5.39 0.73
CA ASP A 37 17.72 -4.80 1.50
C ASP A 37 17.43 -3.33 1.84
N PRO A 38 17.86 -2.84 3.01
CA PRO A 38 17.65 -1.45 3.40
C PRO A 38 18.38 -0.49 2.43
N GLY A 39 17.69 0.57 2.02
CA GLY A 39 18.22 1.60 1.10
C GLY A 39 18.19 1.22 -0.38
N VAL A 40 17.38 0.22 -0.77
CA VAL A 40 17.05 -0.01 -2.19
C VAL A 40 16.22 1.16 -2.73
N ASP A 41 16.35 1.41 -4.02
CA ASP A 41 15.63 2.48 -4.70
C ASP A 41 14.16 2.09 -4.97
N ASP A 42 13.24 2.99 -4.63
CA ASP A 42 11.81 2.74 -4.69
C ASP A 42 11.31 2.43 -6.11
N LEU A 43 11.83 3.14 -7.10
CA LEU A 43 11.37 2.98 -8.49
C LEU A 43 11.93 1.71 -9.13
N THR A 44 13.15 1.32 -8.79
CA THR A 44 13.86 0.22 -9.47
C THR A 44 13.85 -1.10 -8.70
N ALA A 45 13.53 -1.10 -7.41
CA ALA A 45 13.42 -2.31 -6.60
C ALA A 45 12.01 -2.55 -6.07
N VAL A 46 11.35 -1.52 -5.55
CA VAL A 46 10.04 -1.66 -4.88
C VAL A 46 8.92 -1.87 -5.89
N LEU A 47 8.85 -1.05 -6.96
CA LEU A 47 7.83 -1.22 -7.99
C LEU A 47 7.90 -2.58 -8.72
N PRO A 48 9.08 -3.06 -9.17
CA PRO A 48 9.15 -4.38 -9.80
C PRO A 48 8.76 -5.52 -8.86
N TYR A 49 9.10 -5.43 -7.57
CA TYR A 49 8.68 -6.42 -6.58
C TYR A 49 7.16 -6.38 -6.37
N ALA A 50 6.59 -5.19 -6.17
CA ALA A 50 5.14 -5.01 -6.02
C ALA A 50 4.38 -5.53 -7.24
N ARG A 51 4.90 -5.31 -8.45
CA ARG A 51 4.35 -5.88 -9.70
C ARG A 51 4.43 -7.39 -9.76
N ALA A 52 5.60 -7.96 -9.45
CA ALA A 52 5.82 -9.40 -9.53
C ALA A 52 4.97 -10.17 -8.52
N GLU A 53 4.72 -9.58 -7.35
CA GLU A 53 3.96 -10.18 -6.25
C GLU A 53 2.51 -9.70 -6.19
N ASP A 54 2.08 -8.90 -7.17
CA ASP A 54 0.72 -8.42 -7.29
C ASP A 54 0.26 -7.63 -6.02
N LEU A 55 1.11 -6.74 -5.51
CA LEU A 55 0.91 -5.96 -4.27
C LEU A 55 0.64 -4.48 -4.55
N ILE A 56 -0.29 -3.90 -3.81
CA ILE A 56 -0.54 -2.45 -3.77
C ILE A 56 0.51 -1.78 -2.88
N VAL A 57 1.18 -0.75 -3.38
CA VAL A 57 2.21 -0.04 -2.60
C VAL A 57 1.55 0.98 -1.67
N VAL A 58 1.91 0.94 -0.40
CA VAL A 58 1.48 1.90 0.62
C VAL A 58 2.68 2.70 1.07
N THR A 59 2.72 3.99 0.74
CA THR A 59 3.91 4.84 0.96
C THR A 59 3.56 6.25 1.42
N LYS A 60 4.52 6.88 2.12
CA LYS A 60 4.51 8.31 2.47
C LYS A 60 5.25 9.18 1.45
N ASP A 61 5.99 8.58 0.51
CA ASP A 61 6.75 9.29 -0.52
C ASP A 61 5.85 9.68 -1.69
N VAL A 62 4.88 10.55 -1.39
CA VAL A 62 3.87 11.02 -2.35
C VAL A 62 4.52 11.61 -3.60
N SER A 63 5.61 12.36 -3.46
CA SER A 63 6.21 13.09 -4.59
C SER A 63 6.80 12.16 -5.65
N ASP A 64 7.46 11.09 -5.22
CA ASP A 64 8.11 10.13 -6.13
C ASP A 64 7.09 9.19 -6.77
N PHE A 65 6.09 8.74 -6.00
CA PHE A 65 5.10 7.79 -6.48
C PHE A 65 3.92 8.42 -7.24
N SER A 66 3.51 9.66 -6.91
CA SER A 66 2.43 10.35 -7.64
C SER A 66 2.81 10.77 -9.05
N ALA A 67 4.11 10.80 -9.36
CA ALA A 67 4.63 11.08 -10.69
C ALA A 67 4.65 9.84 -11.61
N LEU A 68 4.34 8.65 -11.08
CA LEU A 68 4.33 7.41 -11.84
C LEU A 68 3.12 7.34 -12.77
N ASN A 69 3.27 6.68 -13.91
CA ASN A 69 2.11 6.38 -14.73
C ASN A 69 1.30 5.25 -14.07
N PRO A 70 -0.03 5.24 -14.24
CA PRO A 70 -0.88 4.14 -13.79
C PRO A 70 -0.40 2.76 -14.26
N GLU A 71 0.13 2.70 -15.48
CA GLU A 71 0.66 1.48 -16.07
C GLU A 71 1.96 1.00 -15.43
N ASP A 72 2.59 1.81 -14.55
CA ASP A 72 3.87 1.55 -13.88
C ASP A 72 3.73 0.78 -12.56
N HIS A 73 2.51 0.64 -12.03
CA HIS A 73 2.24 0.08 -10.70
C HIS A 73 0.98 -0.79 -10.63
N GLU A 74 0.82 -1.51 -9.51
CA GLU A 74 -0.32 -2.40 -9.25
C GLU A 74 -1.42 -1.77 -8.39
N GLY A 75 -1.37 -0.45 -8.25
CA GLY A 75 -2.20 0.37 -7.38
C GLY A 75 -1.35 1.01 -6.29
N LEU A 76 -1.66 2.25 -5.95
CA LEU A 76 -0.93 3.02 -4.94
C LEU A 76 -1.87 3.56 -3.86
N ILE A 77 -1.41 3.49 -2.61
CA ILE A 77 -2.04 4.16 -1.48
C ILE A 77 -1.02 5.14 -0.92
N LEU A 78 -1.29 6.42 -1.09
CA LEU A 78 -0.41 7.52 -0.73
C LEU A 78 -0.85 8.13 0.60
N ILE A 79 0.10 8.34 1.51
CA ILE A 79 -0.14 8.93 2.84
C ILE A 79 0.59 10.26 2.93
N ASN A 80 -0.15 11.36 2.97
CA ASN A 80 0.39 12.70 3.11
C ASN A 80 0.55 13.12 4.58
N SER A 81 -0.32 12.65 5.48
CA SER A 81 -0.25 12.99 6.90
C SER A 81 0.72 12.09 7.66
N HIS A 82 1.71 12.73 8.27
CA HIS A 82 2.64 12.08 9.21
C HIS A 82 2.04 11.85 10.60
N ARG A 83 0.77 12.19 10.83
CA ARG A 83 0.11 12.11 12.15
C ARG A 83 -0.80 10.91 12.33
N LEU A 84 -1.09 10.20 11.24
CA LEU A 84 -1.98 9.05 11.29
C LEU A 84 -1.36 7.93 12.11
N THR A 85 -2.19 7.34 12.97
CA THR A 85 -1.84 6.17 13.76
C THR A 85 -1.98 4.91 12.94
N ALA A 86 -1.33 3.83 13.38
CA ALA A 86 -1.44 2.54 12.71
C ALA A 86 -2.89 2.01 12.62
N THR A 87 -3.72 2.32 13.62
CA THR A 87 -5.14 1.94 13.65
C THR A 87 -5.94 2.71 12.59
N GLU A 88 -5.74 4.03 12.48
CA GLU A 88 -6.39 4.85 11.47
C GLU A 88 -5.98 4.41 10.06
N MET A 89 -4.68 4.17 9.83
CA MET A 89 -4.19 3.65 8.56
C MET A 89 -4.82 2.31 8.19
N CYS A 90 -4.85 1.37 9.13
CA CYS A 90 -5.45 0.06 8.91
C CYS A 90 -6.96 0.16 8.60
N ALA A 91 -7.68 1.02 9.32
CA ALA A 91 -9.10 1.25 9.05
C ALA A 91 -9.33 1.88 7.68
N ALA A 92 -8.54 2.89 7.29
CA ALA A 92 -8.64 3.57 6.01
C ALA A 92 -8.34 2.63 4.83
N VAL A 93 -7.28 1.82 4.90
CA VAL A 93 -6.98 0.80 3.86
C VAL A 93 -8.16 -0.16 3.70
N ARG A 94 -8.79 -0.58 4.79
CA ARG A 94 -9.98 -1.43 4.75
C ARG A 94 -11.19 -0.74 4.13
N GLN A 95 -11.37 0.55 4.35
CA GLN A 95 -12.42 1.32 3.69
C GLN A 95 -12.17 1.40 2.18
N ILE A 96 -10.92 1.63 1.75
CA ILE A 96 -10.53 1.59 0.34
C ILE A 96 -10.87 0.21 -0.25
N VAL A 97 -10.38 -0.88 0.36
CA VAL A 97 -10.69 -2.25 -0.10
C VAL A 97 -12.19 -2.49 -0.20
N SER A 98 -12.98 -2.00 0.77
CA SER A 98 -14.44 -2.13 0.73
C SER A 98 -15.12 -1.27 -0.33
N ALA A 99 -14.50 -0.17 -0.77
CA ALA A 99 -15.06 0.71 -1.79
C ALA A 99 -14.81 0.18 -3.22
N TYR A 100 -13.76 -0.62 -3.39
CA TYR A 100 -13.39 -1.22 -4.66
C TYR A 100 -13.92 -2.65 -4.78
N SER A 101 -14.45 -3.01 -5.96
CA SER A 101 -15.00 -4.35 -6.20
C SER A 101 -13.92 -5.44 -6.34
N SER A 102 -12.69 -5.05 -6.65
CA SER A 102 -11.52 -5.93 -6.79
C SER A 102 -10.24 -5.11 -6.75
N ARG A 103 -9.10 -5.79 -6.52
CA ARG A 103 -7.77 -5.18 -6.60
C ARG A 103 -7.51 -4.54 -7.96
N ASP A 104 -7.90 -5.21 -9.04
CA ASP A 104 -7.72 -4.70 -10.41
C ASP A 104 -8.40 -3.35 -10.64
N ALA A 105 -9.50 -3.06 -9.91
CA ALA A 105 -10.15 -1.76 -10.01
C ALA A 105 -9.31 -0.62 -9.39
N LEU A 106 -8.30 -0.92 -8.58
CA LEU A 106 -7.34 0.03 -8.02
C LEU A 106 -6.02 0.05 -8.82
N ARG A 107 -5.77 -0.91 -9.71
CA ARG A 107 -4.47 -1.12 -10.40
C ARG A 107 -3.94 0.14 -11.10
N ASP A 108 -4.84 0.83 -11.80
CA ASP A 108 -4.53 2.03 -12.58
C ASP A 108 -4.84 3.34 -11.82
N HIS A 109 -5.00 3.26 -10.50
CA HIS A 109 -5.37 4.39 -9.66
C HIS A 109 -4.46 4.50 -8.44
N PHE A 110 -4.42 5.72 -7.90
CA PHE A 110 -3.85 5.97 -6.58
C PHE A 110 -4.92 6.58 -5.69
N GLU A 111 -4.91 6.20 -4.42
CA GLU A 111 -5.80 6.72 -3.40
C GLU A 111 -4.98 7.43 -2.32
N PHE A 112 -5.46 8.59 -1.88
CA PHE A 112 -4.88 9.28 -0.74
C PHE A 112 -5.53 8.74 0.53
N LEU A 113 -4.78 7.97 1.32
CA LEU A 113 -5.29 7.34 2.54
C LEU A 113 -5.89 8.37 3.50
N ASP A 114 -5.35 9.59 3.55
CA ASP A 114 -5.84 10.70 4.36
C ASP A 114 -7.31 11.07 4.10
N GLN A 115 -7.82 10.79 2.90
CA GLN A 115 -9.22 11.07 2.53
C GLN A 115 -10.20 10.03 3.10
N TRP A 116 -9.68 8.93 3.61
CA TRP A 116 -10.43 7.78 4.13
C TRP A 116 -10.33 7.64 5.65
N VAL A 117 -9.67 8.60 6.31
CA VAL A 117 -9.59 8.69 7.78
C VAL A 117 -10.69 9.63 8.27
N GLU A 118 -11.48 9.17 9.24
CA GLU A 118 -12.56 9.93 9.89
C GLU A 118 -12.09 10.68 11.15
#